data_AF-A0A4V4LSM9-F1
#
_entry.id   AF-A0A4V4LSM9-F1
#
_cell.length_a   1.000
_cell.length_b   1.000
_cell.length_c   1.000
_cell.angle_alpha   90.00
_cell.angle_beta   90.00
_cell.angle_gamma   90.00
#
_symmetry.space_group_name_H-M   'P 1'
#
loop_
_entity.id
_entity.type
_entity.pdbx_description
1 polymer ?
#
loop_
_entity_poly.entity_id
_entity_poly.type
_entity_poly.pdbx_seq_one_letter_code
_entity_poly.pdbx_strand_id
1 'polypeptide(L)'
;MIEVNKAGQSECIPHLMPFKINYEGAANISTYFHPRNNSAAFRGRRITARDVSIGDGMIGVCVKETLSESEPKQPKKSLKAKKYSMDDDDDDDDDDTQDNAYNAQSSQHSDNDDNTHSHTHPQTRQTFQSTGHTFTNFKIWMPDDHVPESTHPLCRLSEQQKLFSLINQID
;
A
#
# COMPACT_ATOMS: atom_id res chain seq x y z
N MET A 1 -1.57 16.54 -11.77
CA MET A 1 -2.10 15.83 -12.95
C MET A 1 -1.47 14.44 -12.95
N ILE A 2 -2.29 13.39 -12.84
CA ILE A 2 -1.83 12.00 -12.92
C ILE A 2 -1.89 11.59 -14.39
N GLU A 3 -0.78 11.14 -14.93
CA GLU A 3 -0.65 10.67 -16.31
C GLU A 3 -0.38 9.17 -16.29
N VAL A 4 -1.14 8.40 -17.06
CA VAL A 4 -0.99 6.94 -17.17
C VAL A 4 -0.60 6.60 -18.60
N ASN A 5 0.66 6.21 -18.80
CA ASN A 5 1.14 5.76 -20.10
C ASN A 5 0.59 4.38 -20.42
N LYS A 6 -0.08 4.24 -21.58
CA LYS A 6 -0.69 2.97 -22.02
C LYS A 6 0.40 2.00 -22.50
N ALA A 7 0.64 0.93 -21.73
CA ALA A 7 1.42 -0.24 -22.17
C ALA A 7 0.50 -1.30 -22.80
N GLY A 8 1.07 -2.35 -23.41
CA GLY A 8 0.31 -3.47 -23.99
C GLY A 8 -0.67 -4.09 -22.99
N GLN A 9 -1.80 -4.62 -23.46
CA GLN A 9 -2.90 -5.07 -22.59
C GLN A 9 -2.91 -6.59 -22.42
N SER A 10 -2.48 -7.07 -21.26
CA SER A 10 -2.68 -8.46 -20.83
C SER A 10 -3.76 -8.51 -19.76
N GLU A 11 -4.73 -9.40 -19.91
CA GLU A 11 -5.78 -9.61 -18.92
C GLU A 11 -5.22 -10.34 -17.68
N CYS A 12 -5.60 -9.89 -16.48
CA CYS A 12 -5.27 -10.55 -15.22
C CYS A 12 -6.50 -10.66 -14.31
N ILE A 13 -6.40 -11.50 -13.27
CA ILE A 13 -7.43 -11.62 -12.22
C ILE A 13 -6.77 -11.30 -10.89
N PRO A 14 -6.97 -10.10 -10.33
CA PRO A 14 -6.43 -9.75 -9.02
C PRO A 14 -7.11 -10.55 -7.89
N HIS A 15 -6.32 -10.91 -6.87
CA HIS A 15 -6.79 -11.57 -5.67
C HIS A 15 -6.59 -10.64 -4.46
N LEU A 16 -7.69 -10.16 -3.87
CA LEU A 16 -7.66 -9.38 -2.65
C LEU A 16 -7.75 -10.33 -1.45
N MET A 17 -6.70 -10.38 -0.64
CA MET A 17 -6.60 -11.29 0.50
C MET A 17 -7.11 -10.63 1.80
N PRO A 18 -7.69 -11.39 2.75
CA PRO A 18 -8.21 -10.84 4.01
C PRO A 18 -7.13 -10.61 5.07
N PHE A 19 -5.87 -10.47 4.65
CA PHE A 19 -4.72 -10.31 5.54
C PHE A 19 -3.61 -9.52 4.84
N LYS A 20 -2.75 -8.90 5.65
CA LYS A 20 -1.57 -8.18 5.17
C LYS A 20 -0.40 -9.14 4.99
N ILE A 21 0.29 -9.04 3.85
CA ILE A 21 1.55 -9.73 3.60
C ILE A 21 2.65 -8.67 3.63
N ASN A 22 3.61 -8.80 4.55
CA ASN A 22 4.79 -7.93 4.61
C ASN A 22 5.88 -8.44 3.64
N TYR A 23 5.53 -8.57 2.37
CA TYR A 23 6.43 -8.97 1.30
C TYR A 23 6.00 -8.27 0.01
N GLU A 24 6.95 -7.59 -0.62
CA GLU A 24 6.76 -6.91 -1.90
C GLU A 24 7.71 -7.54 -2.92
N GLY A 25 7.15 -8.18 -3.95
CA GLY A 25 7.94 -8.84 -4.98
C GLY A 25 7.20 -9.95 -5.70
N ALA A 26 7.90 -10.62 -6.60
CA ALA A 26 7.37 -11.79 -7.29
C ALA A 26 7.13 -12.93 -6.29
N ALA A 27 5.98 -13.59 -6.40
CA ALA A 27 5.63 -14.76 -5.62
C ALA A 27 5.14 -15.87 -6.55
N ASN A 28 5.52 -17.11 -6.27
CA ASN A 28 5.07 -18.26 -7.06
C ASN A 28 3.67 -18.71 -6.62
N ILE A 29 2.66 -17.92 -6.97
CA ILE A 29 1.27 -18.12 -6.53
C ILE A 29 0.75 -19.49 -6.98
N SER A 30 1.05 -19.90 -8.21
CA SER A 30 0.57 -21.18 -8.77
C SER A 30 1.11 -22.41 -8.04
N THR A 31 2.23 -22.31 -7.32
CA THR A 31 2.82 -23.42 -6.56
C THR A 31 2.19 -23.58 -5.18
N TYR A 32 1.72 -22.50 -4.55
CA TYR A 32 1.30 -22.52 -3.15
C TYR A 32 -0.18 -22.22 -2.94
N PHE A 33 -0.83 -21.57 -3.90
CA PHE A 33 -2.20 -21.12 -3.79
C PHE A 33 -3.06 -21.79 -4.86
N HIS A 34 -3.83 -22.80 -4.45
CA HIS A 34 -4.66 -23.62 -5.34
C HIS A 34 -6.14 -23.50 -4.96
N PRO A 35 -6.85 -22.47 -5.45
CA PRO A 35 -8.29 -22.37 -5.33
C PRO A 35 -9.01 -23.62 -5.88
N ARG A 36 -9.97 -24.15 -5.12
CA ARG A 36 -10.94 -25.15 -5.56
C ARG A 36 -12.34 -24.63 -5.26
N ASN A 37 -13.15 -24.42 -6.29
CA ASN A 37 -14.55 -23.98 -6.15
C ASN A 37 -14.72 -22.77 -5.20
N ASN A 38 -13.92 -21.72 -5.43
CA ASN A 38 -13.89 -20.52 -4.58
C ASN A 38 -13.53 -20.78 -3.10
N SER A 39 -12.85 -21.88 -2.78
CA SER A 39 -12.23 -22.12 -1.48
C SER A 39 -10.74 -22.35 -1.64
N ALA A 40 -9.95 -21.89 -0.68
CA ALA A 40 -8.52 -22.16 -0.61
C ALA A 40 -8.08 -22.22 0.85
N ALA A 41 -6.85 -22.68 1.06
CA ALA A 41 -6.16 -22.56 2.34
C ALA A 41 -4.97 -21.61 2.17
N PHE A 42 -4.80 -20.70 3.11
CA PHE A 42 -3.62 -19.86 3.20
C PHE A 42 -3.06 -19.90 4.62
N ARG A 43 -1.80 -20.31 4.77
CA ARG A 43 -1.14 -20.51 6.07
C ARG A 43 -1.98 -21.33 7.07
N GLY A 44 -2.58 -22.43 6.58
CA GLY A 44 -3.39 -23.34 7.38
C GLY A 44 -4.81 -22.84 7.71
N ARG A 45 -5.20 -21.64 7.28
CA ARG A 45 -6.56 -21.11 7.46
C ARG A 45 -7.37 -21.26 6.19
N ARG A 46 -8.61 -21.71 6.33
CA ARG A 46 -9.58 -21.77 5.23
C ARG A 46 -10.05 -20.35 4.90
N ILE A 47 -10.10 -20.05 3.62
CA ILE A 47 -10.63 -18.80 3.07
C ILE A 47 -11.56 -19.12 1.90
N THR A 48 -12.57 -18.27 1.70
CA THR A 48 -13.51 -18.38 0.60
C THR A 48 -13.42 -17.15 -0.29
N ALA A 49 -13.63 -17.33 -1.58
CA ALA A 49 -13.57 -16.28 -2.58
C ALA A 49 -14.97 -15.89 -3.04
N ARG A 50 -15.11 -14.61 -3.36
CA ARG A 50 -16.22 -14.08 -4.13
C ARG A 50 -15.68 -13.42 -5.39
N ASP A 51 -16.30 -13.73 -6.52
CA ASP A 51 -16.06 -13.02 -7.77
C ASP A 51 -16.77 -11.68 -7.74
N VAL A 52 -16.04 -10.61 -8.04
CA VAL A 52 -16.54 -9.24 -8.07
C VAL A 52 -16.20 -8.62 -9.42
N SER A 53 -17.23 -8.10 -10.10
CA SER A 53 -17.05 -7.32 -11.32
C SER A 53 -16.87 -5.85 -10.97
N ILE A 54 -16.07 -5.14 -11.76
CA ILE A 54 -15.90 -3.68 -11.64
C ILE A 54 -17.12 -2.95 -12.22
N GLY A 55 -18.07 -3.64 -12.85
CA GLY A 55 -19.25 -3.04 -13.47
C GLY A 55 -19.06 -2.72 -14.95
N ASP A 56 -20.18 -2.47 -15.62
CA ASP A 56 -20.24 -2.33 -17.07
C ASP A 56 -19.52 -1.07 -17.55
N GLY A 57 -18.73 -1.23 -18.62
CA GLY A 57 -17.98 -0.12 -19.23
C GLY A 57 -16.74 0.33 -18.45
N MET A 58 -16.39 -0.33 -17.35
CA MET A 58 -15.19 -0.04 -16.56
C MET A 58 -14.09 -1.07 -16.77
N ILE A 59 -12.84 -0.62 -16.73
CA ILE A 59 -11.65 -1.47 -16.82
C ILE A 59 -10.71 -1.08 -15.69
N GLY A 60 -10.33 -2.06 -14.88
CA GLY A 60 -9.26 -1.93 -13.90
C GLY A 60 -7.90 -1.96 -14.59
N VAL A 61 -6.98 -1.11 -14.13
CA VAL A 61 -5.62 -1.02 -14.66
C VAL A 61 -4.63 -1.16 -13.51
N CYS A 62 -3.66 -2.06 -13.64
CA CYS A 62 -2.56 -2.19 -12.68
C CYS A 62 -1.47 -1.18 -13.03
N VAL A 63 -1.17 -0.27 -12.11
CA VAL A 63 -0.14 0.76 -12.26
C VAL A 63 1.00 0.54 -11.28
N LYS A 64 2.21 0.92 -11.68
CA LYS A 64 3.38 1.01 -10.81
C LYS A 64 3.71 2.46 -10.61
N GLU A 65 3.85 2.87 -9.35
CA GLU A 65 4.33 4.21 -9.04
C GLU A 65 5.78 4.37 -9.55
N THR A 66 6.00 5.44 -10.28
CA THR A 66 7.33 5.88 -10.68
C THR A 66 7.60 7.16 -9.92
N LEU A 67 8.33 7.05 -8.82
CA LEU A 67 8.88 8.22 -8.13
C LEU A 67 9.88 8.85 -9.10
N SER A 68 9.52 10.00 -9.67
CA SER A 68 10.48 10.80 -10.42
C SER A 68 11.49 11.34 -9.41
N GLU A 69 12.62 10.64 -9.22
CA GLU A 69 13.76 11.20 -8.49
C GLU A 69 14.19 12.46 -9.24
N SER A 70 13.86 13.61 -8.67
CA SER A 70 14.43 14.87 -9.13
C SER A 70 15.92 14.89 -8.79
N GLU A 71 16.70 14.88 -9.87
CA GLU A 71 18.11 15.25 -10.04
C GLU A 71 19.23 14.24 -9.74
N PRO A 72 20.25 14.16 -10.63
CA PRO A 72 21.42 13.33 -10.43
C PRO A 72 22.22 13.85 -9.23
N LYS A 73 22.18 13.12 -8.11
CA LYS A 73 23.10 13.34 -7.00
C LYS A 73 24.52 13.26 -7.54
N GLN A 74 25.20 14.41 -7.56
CA GLN A 74 26.60 14.50 -7.94
C GLN A 74 27.43 13.46 -7.17
N PRO A 75 28.47 12.87 -7.81
CA PRO A 75 29.25 11.81 -7.21
C PRO A 75 29.89 12.28 -5.90
N LYS A 76 29.38 11.77 -4.78
CA LYS A 76 30.03 11.93 -3.47
C LYS A 76 31.37 11.21 -3.54
N LYS A 77 32.45 11.97 -3.40
CA LYS A 77 33.83 11.46 -3.31
C LYS A 77 33.88 10.34 -2.26
N SER A 78 34.45 9.20 -2.65
CA SER A 78 34.59 8.04 -1.77
C SER A 78 35.46 8.40 -0.57
N LEU A 79 34.89 8.31 0.63
CA LEU A 79 35.67 8.31 1.85
C LEU A 79 36.26 6.91 2.02
N LYS A 80 37.59 6.84 2.07
CA LYS A 80 38.35 5.61 2.29
C LYS A 80 37.91 4.97 3.60
N ALA A 81 37.59 3.68 3.54
CA ALA A 81 37.27 2.87 4.70
C ALA A 81 38.47 2.85 5.68
N LYS A 82 38.25 3.28 6.92
CA LYS A 82 39.11 2.92 8.04
C LYS A 82 38.82 1.47 8.40
N LYS A 83 39.84 0.62 8.31
CA LYS A 83 39.85 -0.72 8.90
C LYS A 83 39.74 -0.57 10.42
N TYR A 84 38.70 -1.15 11.01
CA TYR A 84 38.65 -1.41 12.44
C TYR A 84 39.14 -2.84 12.65
N SER A 85 40.20 -2.98 13.46
CA SER A 85 40.61 -4.25 14.05
C SER A 85 39.61 -4.60 15.15
N MET A 86 39.06 -5.81 15.10
CA MET A 86 38.37 -6.42 16.23
C MET A 86 39.43 -6.98 17.16
N ASP A 87 39.57 -6.37 18.32
CA ASP A 87 40.13 -6.97 19.54
C ASP A 87 39.42 -6.28 20.72
N ASP A 88 39.28 -7.04 21.79
CA ASP A 88 38.71 -6.75 23.12
C ASP A 88 37.21 -7.00 23.31
N ASP A 89 36.94 -8.27 23.59
CA ASP A 89 36.38 -8.76 24.86
C ASP A 89 36.25 -7.69 25.96
N ASP A 90 35.05 -7.53 26.51
CA ASP A 90 34.85 -7.62 27.96
C ASP A 90 33.35 -7.68 28.28
N ASP A 91 33.03 -8.73 29.05
CA ASP A 91 31.82 -8.88 29.85
C ASP A 91 31.60 -7.65 30.73
N ASP A 92 30.34 -7.23 30.91
CA ASP A 92 29.85 -6.85 32.24
C ASP A 92 28.32 -6.79 32.24
N ASP A 93 27.76 -7.60 33.14
CA ASP A 93 26.42 -7.55 33.70
C ASP A 93 26.16 -6.19 34.36
N ASP A 94 24.95 -5.63 34.19
CA ASP A 94 24.20 -4.89 35.22
C ASP A 94 22.90 -4.38 34.57
N ASP A 95 21.74 -4.93 34.93
CA ASP A 95 20.94 -4.65 36.14
C ASP A 95 19.89 -3.55 35.89
N ASP A 96 18.73 -3.84 36.45
CA ASP A 96 17.43 -3.24 36.29
C ASP A 96 17.40 -1.71 36.48
N THR A 97 16.56 -1.03 35.71
CA THR A 97 15.81 0.10 36.28
C THR A 97 14.41 0.19 35.70
N GLN A 98 13.48 -0.12 36.59
CA GLN A 98 12.05 0.07 36.56
C GLN A 98 11.67 1.57 36.60
N ASP A 99 10.41 1.82 36.23
CA ASP A 99 9.51 2.83 36.77
C ASP A 99 9.34 4.22 36.12
N ASN A 100 8.12 4.38 35.61
CA ASN A 100 7.14 5.43 35.90
C ASN A 100 7.56 6.91 35.81
N ALA A 101 6.86 7.67 34.97
CA ALA A 101 5.70 8.44 35.44
C ALA A 101 5.19 9.40 34.36
N TYR A 102 3.88 9.37 34.16
CA TYR A 102 3.14 10.46 33.53
C TYR A 102 3.34 11.75 34.33
N ASN A 103 3.68 12.86 33.66
CA ASN A 103 3.22 14.16 34.13
C ASN A 103 2.88 15.09 32.97
N ALA A 104 1.76 15.76 33.16
CA ALA A 104 1.04 16.54 32.20
C ALA A 104 1.48 18.02 32.22
N GLN A 105 1.26 18.65 31.08
CA GLN A 105 0.80 20.02 30.91
C GLN A 105 1.74 21.21 31.22
N SER A 106 1.89 21.97 30.13
CA SER A 106 1.66 23.40 30.05
C SER A 106 2.76 24.32 30.56
N SER A 107 3.44 24.95 29.62
CA SER A 107 3.90 26.32 29.77
C SER A 107 3.76 27.04 28.44
N GLN A 108 2.85 28.01 28.45
CA GLN A 108 2.73 29.09 27.49
C GLN A 108 4.02 29.92 27.49
N HIS A 109 4.55 30.21 26.31
CA HIS A 109 5.02 31.54 25.88
C HIS A 109 5.88 31.38 24.63
N SER A 110 5.50 32.03 23.54
CA SER A 110 6.20 33.24 23.09
C SER A 110 5.70 33.66 21.71
N ASP A 111 5.36 34.94 21.67
CA ASP A 111 5.34 35.77 20.47
C ASP A 111 6.60 35.54 19.63
N ASN A 112 6.47 35.37 18.31
CA ASN A 112 7.14 36.23 17.34
C ASN A 112 6.98 35.74 15.88
N ASP A 113 6.94 36.76 15.03
CA ASP A 113 7.38 36.79 13.64
C ASP A 113 6.46 36.20 12.57
N ASP A 114 5.61 37.12 12.08
CA ASP A 114 5.31 37.35 10.68
C ASP A 114 6.53 37.09 9.77
N ASN A 115 6.63 35.85 9.31
CA ASN A 115 7.48 35.49 8.19
C ASN A 115 6.59 34.82 7.14
N THR A 116 6.10 35.66 6.22
CA THR A 116 5.49 35.27 4.96
C THR A 116 6.53 34.55 4.08
N HIS A 117 6.90 33.33 4.49
CA HIS A 117 7.55 32.39 3.60
C HIS A 117 6.49 31.90 2.61
N SER A 118 6.60 32.40 1.39
CA SER A 118 6.08 31.76 0.20
C SER A 118 6.60 30.32 0.15
N HIS A 119 5.85 29.41 0.77
CA HIS A 119 5.97 27.99 0.53
C HIS A 119 5.58 27.76 -0.93
N THR A 120 6.54 27.95 -1.83
CA THR A 120 6.54 27.22 -3.10
C THR A 120 6.70 25.75 -2.73
N HIS A 121 5.57 25.13 -2.41
CA HIS A 121 5.46 23.69 -2.28
C HIS A 121 5.97 23.13 -3.60
N PRO A 122 7.10 22.39 -3.65
CA PRO A 122 7.46 21.70 -4.87
C PRO A 122 6.28 20.77 -5.14
N GLN A 123 5.52 21.03 -6.21
CA GLN A 123 4.49 20.11 -6.67
C GLN A 123 5.20 18.80 -7.02
N THR A 124 5.22 17.87 -6.07
CA THR A 124 5.72 16.52 -6.31
C THR A 124 4.82 15.92 -7.38
N ARG A 125 5.32 15.87 -8.62
CA ARG A 125 4.59 15.28 -9.74
C ARG A 125 4.66 13.77 -9.58
N GLN A 126 3.70 13.19 -8.88
CA GLN A 126 3.56 11.74 -8.80
C GLN A 126 3.17 11.21 -10.17
N THR A 127 3.96 10.27 -10.69
CA THR A 127 3.73 9.65 -12.01
C THR A 127 3.52 8.16 -11.85
N PHE A 128 2.61 7.60 -12.64
CA PHE A 128 2.29 6.19 -12.61
C PHE A 128 2.48 5.60 -13.99
N GLN A 129 3.17 4.46 -14.05
CA GLN A 129 3.34 3.72 -15.29
C GLN A 129 2.38 2.54 -15.30
N SER A 130 1.60 2.38 -16.37
CA SER A 130 0.82 1.15 -16.54
C SER A 130 1.77 -0.04 -16.60
N THR A 131 1.46 -1.08 -15.84
CA THR A 131 2.17 -2.35 -15.91
C THR A 131 1.78 -3.17 -17.14
N GLY A 132 0.81 -2.70 -17.92
CA GLY A 132 0.21 -3.43 -19.05
C GLY A 132 -0.86 -4.45 -18.65
N HIS A 133 -1.16 -4.59 -17.36
CA HIS A 133 -2.19 -5.52 -16.91
C HIS A 133 -3.52 -4.80 -16.71
N THR A 134 -4.59 -5.40 -17.25
CA THR A 134 -5.97 -4.91 -17.10
C THR A 134 -6.87 -6.01 -16.56
N PHE A 135 -7.94 -5.64 -15.88
CA PHE A 135 -8.92 -6.60 -15.35
C PHE A 135 -10.33 -6.01 -15.36
N THR A 136 -11.32 -6.85 -15.60
CA THR A 136 -12.76 -6.52 -15.51
C THR A 136 -13.40 -7.14 -14.26
N ASN A 137 -12.77 -8.20 -13.75
CA ASN A 137 -13.19 -8.97 -12.59
C ASN A 137 -12.00 -9.19 -11.65
N PHE A 138 -12.29 -9.34 -10.36
CA PHE A 138 -11.30 -9.68 -9.34
C PHE A 138 -11.95 -10.58 -8.27
N LYS A 139 -11.13 -11.26 -7.48
CA LYS A 139 -11.59 -12.12 -6.38
C LYS A 139 -11.33 -11.45 -5.04
N ILE A 140 -12.36 -11.38 -4.20
CA ILE A 140 -12.22 -11.00 -2.79
C ILE A 140 -12.23 -12.27 -1.96
N TRP A 141 -11.16 -12.50 -1.21
CA TRP A 141 -11.04 -13.61 -0.29
C TRP A 141 -11.43 -13.17 1.13
N MET A 142 -12.19 -14.00 1.82
CA MET A 142 -12.71 -13.75 3.16
C MET A 142 -12.34 -14.92 4.08
N PRO A 143 -12.12 -14.68 5.38
CA PRO A 143 -12.02 -15.76 6.35
C PRO A 143 -13.37 -16.48 6.43
N ASP A 144 -13.33 -17.75 6.85
CA ASP A 144 -14.49 -18.64 6.84
C ASP A 144 -15.60 -18.24 7.84
N ASP A 145 -15.25 -17.47 8.88
CA ASP A 145 -16.19 -16.93 9.84
C ASP A 145 -17.09 -15.91 9.12
N HIS A 146 -18.37 -16.24 9.02
CA HIS A 146 -19.37 -15.55 8.20
C HIS A 146 -19.35 -14.03 8.39
N VAL A 147 -18.65 -13.31 7.51
CA VAL A 147 -18.83 -11.88 7.35
C VAL A 147 -20.09 -11.70 6.49
N PRO A 148 -21.16 -11.10 7.01
CA PRO A 148 -22.36 -10.85 6.22
C PRO A 148 -22.01 -10.04 4.98
N GLU A 149 -22.59 -10.39 3.84
CA GLU A 149 -22.28 -9.78 2.54
C GLU A 149 -22.45 -8.25 2.53
N SER A 150 -23.34 -7.73 3.38
CA SER A 150 -23.64 -6.31 3.51
C SER A 150 -22.52 -5.50 4.18
N THR A 151 -21.55 -6.14 4.82
CA THR A 151 -20.55 -5.46 5.66
C THR A 151 -19.30 -5.07 4.89
N HIS A 152 -18.95 -5.78 3.81
CA HIS A 152 -17.73 -5.47 3.07
C HIS A 152 -17.98 -4.40 1.99
N PRO A 153 -17.34 -3.22 2.06
CA PRO A 153 -17.64 -2.10 1.15
C PRO A 153 -17.41 -2.45 -0.33
N LEU A 154 -16.38 -3.25 -0.62
CA LEU A 154 -16.10 -3.69 -2.00
C LEU A 154 -17.14 -4.67 -2.56
N CYS A 155 -17.94 -5.33 -1.70
CA CYS A 155 -19.07 -6.14 -2.17
C CYS A 155 -20.23 -5.27 -2.67
N ARG A 156 -20.24 -3.97 -2.34
CA ARG A 156 -21.25 -2.98 -2.74
C ARG A 156 -20.76 -2.04 -3.84
N LEU A 157 -19.64 -2.38 -4.49
CA LEU A 157 -19.01 -1.53 -5.49
C LEU A 157 -19.99 -1.17 -6.63
N SER A 158 -20.77 -2.13 -7.11
CA SER A 158 -21.76 -1.91 -8.17
C SER A 158 -22.90 -0.97 -7.72
N GLU A 159 -23.33 -1.05 -6.46
CA GLU A 159 -24.33 -0.13 -5.88
C GLU A 159 -23.76 1.29 -5.79
N GLN A 160 -22.52 1.43 -5.31
CA GLN A 160 -21.83 2.71 -5.23
C GLN A 160 -21.68 3.35 -6.61
N GLN A 161 -21.26 2.58 -7.62
CA GLN A 161 -21.11 3.06 -9.00
C GLN A 161 -22.44 3.53 -9.60
N LYS A 162 -23.52 2.77 -9.39
CA LYS A 162 -24.86 3.19 -9.83
C LYS A 162 -25.28 4.50 -9.18
N LEU A 163 -25.01 4.66 -7.87
CA LEU A 163 -25.31 5.89 -7.14
C LEU A 163 -24.51 7.07 -7.70
N PHE A 164 -23.21 6.91 -7.96
CA PHE A 164 -22.38 7.96 -8.56
C PHE A 164 -22.88 8.36 -9.95
N SER A 165 -23.21 7.40 -10.81
CA SER A 165 -23.78 7.68 -12.13
C SER A 165 -25.10 8.44 -12.03
N LEU A 166 -25.97 8.09 -11.07
CA LEU A 166 -27.25 8.77 -10.86
C LEU A 166 -27.07 10.20 -10.36
N ILE A 167 -26.16 10.43 -9.42
CA ILE A 167 -25.86 11.78 -8.90
C ILE A 167 -25.38 12.69 -10.04
N ASN A 168 -24.52 12.18 -10.92
CA ASN A 168 -23.99 12.94 -12.04
C ASN A 168 -24.98 13.12 -13.20
N GLN A 169 -26.18 12.54 -13.12
CA GLN A 169 -27.26 12.72 -14.11
C GLN A 169 -28.29 13.78 -13.67
N ILE A 170 -28.19 14.33 -12.44
CA ILE A 170 -29.15 15.30 -11.88
C ILE A 170 -28.84 16.75 -12.33
N ASP A 171 -28.03 16.94 -13.37
CA ASP A 171 -27.79 18.27 -13.98
C ASP A 171 -28.99 18.75 -14.84
#